data_AF-A0A1E1LIF7-F1
#
_entry.id   AF-A0A1E1LIF7-F1
#
_cell.length_a   1.000
_cell.length_b   1.000
_cell.length_c   1.000
_cell.angle_alpha   90.00
_cell.angle_beta   90.00
_cell.angle_gamma   90.00
#
_symmetry.space_group_name_H-M   'P 1'
#
loop_
_entity.id
_entity.type
_entity.pdbx_description
1 polymer ?
#
loop_
_entity_poly.entity_id
_entity_poly.type
_entity_poly.pdbx_seq_one_letter_code
_entity_poly.pdbx_strand_id
1 'polypeptide(L)'
;MANASLDFPALKAKRGKIAWVFVVPVYWSIAYVVATAVPNIGDISSLVGVFCIGNFTYTFSALLKLGFDIQKGAMLPEEHFVAVTKKYTRVNEGAKRWMRGYRKSFWMSTWNIFYFLGSLVVCVLGCYAAIMALISAFGSGGTTATHFSCISPFAG
;
A
#
# COMPACT_ATOMS: atom_id res chain seq x y z
N MET A 1 -32.69 5.18 -1.41
CA MET A 1 -32.93 4.37 -2.63
C MET A 1 -31.58 3.87 -3.11
N ALA A 2 -31.24 2.62 -2.81
CA ALA A 2 -30.01 1.98 -3.31
C ALA A 2 -30.37 0.54 -3.70
N ASN A 3 -31.10 0.40 -4.80
CA ASN A 3 -31.38 -0.89 -5.42
C ASN A 3 -30.43 -1.06 -6.60
N ALA A 4 -29.26 -1.62 -6.32
CA ALA A 4 -28.39 -2.27 -7.31
C ALA A 4 -27.26 -2.98 -6.55
N SER A 5 -27.58 -4.03 -5.80
CA SER A 5 -26.57 -4.94 -5.29
C SER A 5 -27.05 -6.36 -5.54
N LEU A 6 -26.41 -7.02 -6.49
CA LEU A 6 -26.50 -8.46 -6.75
C LEU A 6 -26.77 -9.24 -5.44
N ASP A 7 -27.79 -10.11 -5.43
CA ASP A 7 -28.29 -10.91 -4.30
C ASP A 7 -27.24 -11.89 -3.72
N PHE A 8 -26.08 -11.37 -3.31
CA PHE A 8 -25.06 -12.15 -2.63
C PHE A 8 -25.43 -12.23 -1.15
N PRO A 9 -25.71 -13.44 -0.62
CA PRO A 9 -26.06 -13.60 0.78
C PRO A 9 -24.93 -13.07 1.67
N ALA A 10 -25.29 -12.26 2.67
CA ALA A 10 -24.33 -11.68 3.60
C ALA A 10 -23.35 -12.76 4.11
N LEU A 11 -22.05 -12.47 4.12
CA LEU A 11 -20.97 -13.39 4.55
C LEU A 11 -21.19 -14.01 5.95
N LYS A 12 -22.01 -13.37 6.80
CA LYS A 12 -22.39 -13.89 8.13
C LYS A 12 -23.48 -14.97 8.09
N ALA A 13 -24.23 -15.10 7.00
CA ALA A 13 -25.26 -16.12 6.83
C ALA A 13 -24.63 -17.49 6.50
N LYS A 14 -25.28 -18.59 6.91
CA LYS A 14 -24.80 -19.97 6.66
C LYS A 14 -24.54 -20.24 5.17
N ARG A 15 -25.38 -19.70 4.28
CA ARG A 15 -25.22 -19.78 2.81
C ARG A 15 -23.99 -19.03 2.31
N GLY A 16 -23.68 -17.86 2.87
CA GLY A 16 -22.48 -17.09 2.52
C GLY A 16 -21.19 -17.81 2.92
N LYS A 17 -21.18 -18.48 4.07
CA LYS A 17 -20.03 -19.29 4.50
C LYS A 17 -19.77 -20.49 3.58
N ILE A 18 -20.83 -21.19 3.16
CA ILE A 18 -20.70 -22.35 2.25
C ILE A 18 -20.19 -21.88 0.88
N ALA A 19 -20.75 -20.80 0.33
CA ALA A 19 -20.26 -20.21 -0.92
C ALA A 19 -18.78 -19.80 -0.80
N TRP A 20 -18.39 -19.19 0.32
CA TRP A 20 -17.00 -18.80 0.58
C TRP A 20 -16.05 -20.01 0.63
N VAL A 21 -16.46 -21.12 1.27
CA VAL A 21 -15.67 -22.37 1.32
C VAL A 21 -15.38 -22.95 -0.06
N PHE A 22 -16.25 -22.77 -1.06
CA PHE A 22 -16.01 -23.22 -2.43
C PHE A 22 -15.28 -22.18 -3.29
N VAL A 23 -15.58 -20.89 -3.10
CA VAL A 23 -14.93 -19.80 -3.85
C VAL A 23 -13.44 -19.72 -3.51
N VAL A 24 -13.06 -19.93 -2.25
CA VAL A 24 -11.66 -19.89 -1.80
C VAL A 24 -10.77 -20.87 -2.56
N PRO A 25 -11.01 -22.21 -2.56
CA PRO A 25 -10.16 -23.15 -3.29
C PRO A 25 -10.18 -22.89 -4.80
N VAL A 26 -11.32 -22.53 -5.40
CA VAL A 26 -11.38 -22.19 -6.84
C VAL A 26 -10.50 -20.97 -7.16
N TYR A 27 -10.58 -19.93 -6.33
CA TYR A 27 -9.72 -18.75 -6.46
C TYR A 27 -8.24 -19.12 -6.33
N TRP A 28 -7.87 -19.91 -5.31
CA TRP A 28 -6.48 -20.33 -5.11
C TRP A 28 -5.96 -21.24 -6.21
N SER A 29 -6.80 -22.11 -6.80
CA SER A 29 -6.45 -22.93 -7.95
C SER A 29 -6.15 -22.07 -9.19
N ILE A 30 -6.99 -21.07 -9.48
CA ILE A 30 -6.75 -20.15 -10.60
C ILE A 30 -5.49 -19.32 -10.34
N ALA A 31 -5.32 -18.81 -9.11
CA ALA A 31 -4.12 -18.07 -8.72
C ALA A 31 -2.85 -18.92 -8.86
N TYR A 32 -2.90 -20.21 -8.51
CA TYR A 32 -1.78 -21.14 -8.68
C TYR A 32 -1.43 -21.35 -10.16
N VAL A 33 -2.41 -21.54 -11.03
CA VAL A 33 -2.17 -21.69 -12.47
C VAL A 33 -1.53 -20.43 -13.05
N VAL A 34 -2.06 -19.25 -12.70
CA VAL A 34 -1.50 -17.96 -13.14
C VAL A 34 -0.09 -17.75 -12.60
N ALA A 35 0.14 -18.11 -11.34
CA ALA A 35 1.46 -18.09 -10.71
C ALA A 35 2.45 -18.95 -11.51
N THR A 36 2.16 -20.22 -11.74
CA THR A 36 3.04 -21.13 -12.50
C THR A 36 3.30 -20.67 -13.94
N ALA A 37 2.39 -19.88 -14.52
CA ALA A 37 2.53 -19.32 -15.86
C ALA A 37 3.47 -18.11 -15.95
N VAL A 38 3.96 -17.56 -14.83
CA VAL A 38 4.88 -16.43 -14.82
C VAL A 38 6.31 -16.91 -14.50
N PRO A 39 7.29 -16.65 -15.36
CA PRO A 39 8.69 -16.98 -15.09
C PRO A 39 9.14 -16.10 -13.95
N ASN A 40 9.71 -16.69 -12.90
CA ASN A 40 10.28 -15.91 -11.80
C ASN A 40 9.26 -14.98 -11.11
N ILE A 41 8.20 -15.57 -10.55
CA ILE A 41 7.22 -14.88 -9.69
C ILE A 41 7.90 -14.19 -8.50
N GLY A 42 9.02 -14.73 -8.02
CA GLY A 42 9.74 -14.22 -6.86
C GLY A 42 10.18 -12.77 -7.05
N ASP A 43 10.80 -12.45 -8.18
CA ASP A 43 11.31 -11.10 -8.46
C ASP A 43 10.19 -10.10 -8.76
N ILE A 44 9.09 -10.54 -9.39
CA ILE A 44 7.91 -9.69 -9.60
C ILE A 44 7.19 -9.43 -8.27
N SER A 45 7.06 -10.46 -7.42
CA SER A 45 6.44 -10.32 -6.11
C SER A 45 7.28 -9.46 -5.17
N SER A 46 8.61 -9.53 -5.26
CA SER A 46 9.50 -8.68 -4.48
C SER A 46 9.39 -7.22 -4.92
N LEU A 47 9.29 -6.95 -6.23
CA LEU A 47 9.03 -5.61 -6.77
C LEU A 47 7.70 -5.03 -6.23
N VAL A 48 6.62 -5.81 -6.29
CA VAL A 48 5.31 -5.39 -5.75
C VAL A 48 5.38 -5.21 -4.23
N GLY A 49 6.14 -6.04 -3.53
CA GLY A 49 6.35 -5.91 -2.09
C GLY A 49 7.03 -4.59 -1.73
N VAL A 50 8.15 -4.28 -2.36
CA VAL A 50 8.88 -3.02 -2.10
C VAL A 50 8.03 -1.81 -2.51
N PHE A 51 7.36 -1.88 -3.67
CA PHE A 51 6.58 -0.76 -4.19
C PHE A 51 5.26 -0.52 -3.44
N CYS A 52 4.43 -1.55 -3.24
CA CYS A 52 3.15 -1.39 -2.58
C CYS A 52 3.28 -1.50 -1.06
N ILE A 53 3.83 -2.61 -0.56
CA ILE A 53 3.84 -2.88 0.89
C ILE A 53 4.79 -1.91 1.61
N GLY A 54 5.97 -1.65 1.04
CA GLY A 54 6.93 -0.69 1.58
C GLY A 54 6.33 0.71 1.73
N ASN A 55 5.66 1.22 0.69
CA ASN A 55 5.06 2.56 0.73
C ASN A 55 3.85 2.63 1.66
N PHE A 56 2.94 1.65 1.61
CA PHE A 56 1.76 1.64 2.49
C PHE A 56 2.11 1.54 3.97
N THR A 57 3.19 0.84 4.31
CA THR A 57 3.58 0.65 5.71
C THR A 57 4.35 1.85 6.26
N TYR A 58 5.30 2.41 5.50
CA TYR A 58 6.26 3.38 6.04
C TYR A 58 6.03 4.80 5.52
N THR A 59 5.86 4.96 4.21
CA THR A 59 5.65 6.26 3.57
C THR A 59 4.32 6.89 4.00
N PHE A 60 3.23 6.13 3.90
CA PHE A 60 1.89 6.62 4.23
C PHE A 60 1.70 6.84 5.74
N SER A 61 2.17 5.90 6.58
CA SER A 61 2.06 6.03 8.04
C SER A 61 2.78 7.28 8.57
N ALA A 62 4.00 7.53 8.09
CA ALA A 62 4.78 8.71 8.47
C ALA A 62 4.14 10.01 7.99
N LEU A 63 3.60 10.04 6.76
CA LEU A 63 2.91 11.20 6.21
C LEU A 63 1.64 11.53 7.00
N LEU A 64 0.86 10.51 7.38
CA LEU A 64 -0.36 10.69 8.18
C LEU A 64 -0.03 11.20 9.58
N LYS A 65 1.02 10.67 10.23
CA LYS A 65 1.48 11.13 11.54
C LYS A 65 1.96 12.58 11.49
N LEU A 66 2.75 12.92 10.47
CA LEU A 66 3.20 14.30 10.22
C LEU A 66 2.00 15.24 10.03
N GLY A 67 1.04 14.86 9.18
CA GLY A 67 -0.17 15.64 8.94
C GLY A 67 -1.01 15.84 10.20
N PHE A 68 -1.16 14.79 11.02
CA PHE A 68 -1.89 14.86 12.28
C PHE A 68 -1.22 15.79 13.30
N ASP A 69 0.11 15.68 13.47
CA ASP A 69 0.84 16.50 14.43
C ASP A 69 0.84 17.98 14.00
N ILE A 70 0.95 18.27 12.70
CA ILE A 70 0.82 19.63 12.15
C ILE A 70 -0.61 20.18 12.38
N GLN A 71 -1.65 19.38 12.11
CA GLN A 71 -3.03 19.79 12.33
C GLN A 71 -3.32 20.05 13.81
N LYS A 72 -2.80 19.20 14.70
CA LYS A 72 -2.91 19.35 16.16
C LYS A 72 -2.16 20.58 16.67
N GLY A 73 -0.94 20.81 16.19
CA GLY A 73 -0.15 22.00 16.54
C GLY A 73 -0.77 23.31 16.02
N ALA A 74 -1.59 23.23 14.97
CA ALA A 74 -2.25 24.37 14.37
C ALA A 74 -3.59 24.77 15.01
N MET A 75 -4.16 23.95 15.90
CA MET A 75 -5.40 24.28 16.63
C MET A 75 -5.12 25.40 17.63
N LEU A 76 -5.88 26.50 17.52
CA LEU A 76 -5.88 27.59 18.50
C LEU A 76 -6.99 27.37 19.52
N PRO A 77 -6.82 27.85 20.76
CA PRO A 77 -7.86 27.79 21.78
C PRO A 77 -9.12 28.58 21.39
N GLU A 78 -9.02 29.55 20.48
CA GLU A 78 -10.14 30.35 19.98
C GLU A 78 -10.98 29.64 18.89
N GLU A 79 -10.49 28.52 18.34
CA GLU A 79 -11.22 27.75 17.32
C GLU A 79 -12.15 26.73 18.01
N HIS A 80 -13.40 27.12 18.26
CA HIS A 80 -14.40 26.28 18.89
C HIS A 80 -15.38 25.65 17.88
N PHE A 81 -15.86 24.45 18.21
CA PHE A 81 -16.96 23.83 17.48
C PHE A 81 -18.29 24.40 17.96
N VAL A 82 -19.00 25.11 17.08
CA VAL A 82 -20.34 25.61 17.39
C VAL A 82 -21.35 24.50 17.11
N ALA A 83 -21.84 23.85 18.16
CA ALA A 83 -22.74 22.68 18.09
C ALA A 83 -24.07 22.97 17.35
N VAL A 84 -24.54 24.23 17.38
CA VAL A 84 -25.78 24.67 16.73
C VAL A 84 -25.63 24.74 15.21
N THR A 85 -24.52 25.31 14.72
CA THR A 85 -24.28 25.50 13.28
C THR A 85 -23.59 24.29 12.65
N LYS A 86 -23.09 23.35 13.47
CA LYS A 86 -22.22 22.23 13.06
C LYS A 86 -21.01 22.68 12.23
N LYS A 87 -20.60 23.94 12.36
CA LYS A 87 -19.47 24.54 11.65
C LYS A 87 -18.34 24.79 12.62
N TYR A 88 -17.14 24.42 12.21
CA TYR A 88 -15.90 24.71 12.93
C TYR A 88 -15.41 26.07 12.46
N THR A 89 -15.41 27.08 13.34
CA THR A 89 -14.88 28.41 13.02
C THR A 89 -13.36 28.33 13.00
N ARG A 90 -12.79 28.39 11.79
CA ARG A 90 -11.34 28.41 11.57
C ARG A 90 -10.89 29.85 11.39
N VAL A 91 -9.91 30.27 12.17
CA VAL A 91 -9.41 31.66 12.15
C VAL A 91 -8.39 31.87 11.04
N ASN A 92 -7.75 30.80 10.55
CA ASN A 92 -6.77 30.88 9.47
C ASN A 92 -6.85 29.66 8.53
N GLU A 93 -6.94 29.92 7.24
CA GLU A 93 -6.80 28.93 6.17
C GLU A 93 -5.42 29.04 5.47
N GLY A 94 -4.95 27.95 4.87
CA GLY A 94 -3.75 27.94 4.01
C GLY A 94 -2.39 27.68 4.69
N ALA A 95 -1.32 28.02 3.97
CA ALA A 95 0.07 27.63 4.28
C ALA A 95 0.61 28.20 5.60
N LYS A 96 0.13 29.37 6.03
CA LYS A 96 0.49 29.96 7.34
C LYS A 96 0.08 29.05 8.51
N ARG A 97 -1.02 28.31 8.38
CA ARG A 97 -1.49 27.34 9.37
C ARG A 97 -0.53 26.15 9.49
N TRP A 98 -0.08 25.62 8.36
CA TRP A 98 0.83 24.49 8.29
C TRP A 98 2.22 24.85 8.84
N MET A 99 2.76 26.01 8.46
CA MET A 99 4.05 26.48 8.94
C MET A 99 4.05 26.75 10.45
N ARG A 100 2.92 27.23 11.00
CA ARG A 100 2.72 27.39 12.45
C ARG A 100 2.63 26.06 13.20
N GLY A 101 1.85 25.11 12.66
CA GLY A 101 1.75 23.76 13.23
C GLY A 101 3.08 23.02 13.23
N TYR A 102 3.86 23.13 12.15
CA TYR A 102 5.20 22.58 12.02
C TYR A 102 6.17 23.15 13.07
N ARG A 103 6.12 24.46 13.32
CA ARG A 103 7.00 25.13 14.30
C ARG A 103 6.73 24.69 15.74
N LYS A 104 5.49 24.32 16.08
CA LYS A 104 5.09 23.88 17.43
C LYS A 104 5.51 22.44 17.74
N SER A 105 5.59 21.58 16.73
CA SER A 105 6.09 20.21 16.83
C SER A 105 7.30 20.01 15.91
N PHE A 106 8.29 20.90 16.01
CA PHE A 106 9.42 20.92 15.08
C PHE A 106 10.23 19.62 15.17
N TRP A 107 10.49 19.13 16.38
CA TRP A 107 11.27 17.92 16.58
C TRP A 107 10.58 16.70 15.95
N MET A 108 9.36 16.38 16.40
CA MET A 108 8.63 15.20 15.92
C MET A 108 8.30 15.28 14.42
N SER A 109 7.97 16.46 13.91
CA SER A 109 7.71 16.65 12.47
C SER A 109 8.97 16.44 11.62
N THR A 110 10.12 16.94 12.07
CA THR A 110 11.40 16.77 11.35
C THR A 110 11.81 15.30 11.28
N TRP A 111 11.70 14.57 12.39
CA TRP A 111 11.98 13.13 12.41
C TRP A 111 11.06 12.33 11.46
N ASN A 112 9.76 12.64 11.43
CA ASN A 112 8.83 12.00 10.50
C ASN A 112 9.13 12.33 9.03
N ILE A 113 9.61 13.55 8.73
CA ILE A 113 10.07 13.93 7.37
C ILE A 113 11.29 13.11 6.97
N PHE A 114 12.30 12.99 7.84
CA PHE A 114 13.46 12.15 7.55
C PHE A 114 13.09 10.68 7.38
N TYR A 115 12.17 10.18 8.20
CA TYR A 115 11.67 8.81 8.08
C TYR A 115 10.91 8.59 6.75
N PHE A 116 10.07 9.54 6.35
CA PHE A 116 9.38 9.54 5.06
C PHE A 116 10.38 9.52 3.89
N LEU A 117 11.37 10.43 3.90
CA LEU A 117 12.43 10.47 2.89
C LEU A 117 13.24 9.17 2.86
N GLY A 118 13.61 8.65 4.03
CA GLY A 118 14.35 7.39 4.15
C GLY A 118 13.56 6.20 3.59
N SER A 119 12.26 6.12 3.85
CA SER A 119 11.38 5.08 3.29
C SER A 119 11.29 5.18 1.76
N LEU A 120 11.28 6.40 1.21
CA LEU A 120 11.24 6.65 -0.23
C LEU A 120 12.56 6.23 -0.88
N VAL A 121 13.70 6.54 -0.27
CA VAL A 121 15.03 6.10 -0.73
C VAL A 121 15.13 4.56 -0.73
N VAL A 122 14.70 3.91 0.35
CA VAL A 122 14.65 2.43 0.44
C VAL A 122 13.75 1.84 -0.65
N CYS A 123 12.58 2.45 -0.91
CA CYS A 123 11.69 1.99 -1.96
C CYS A 123 12.37 2.09 -3.34
N VAL A 124 13.02 3.22 -3.65
CA VAL A 124 13.68 3.42 -4.94
C VAL A 124 14.82 2.41 -5.13
N LEU A 125 15.65 2.22 -4.11
CA LEU A 125 16.74 1.26 -4.14
C LEU A 125 16.24 -0.19 -4.29
N GLY A 126 15.17 -0.56 -3.58
CA GLY A 126 14.60 -1.90 -3.68
C GLY A 126 13.91 -2.15 -5.03
N CYS A 127 13.23 -1.15 -5.60
CA CYS A 127 12.71 -1.23 -6.97
C CYS A 127 13.85 -1.40 -7.99
N TYR A 128 14.95 -0.65 -7.83
CA TYR A 128 16.12 -0.77 -8.69
C TYR A 128 16.73 -2.18 -8.64
N ALA A 129 16.92 -2.73 -7.43
CA ALA A 129 17.45 -4.07 -7.25
C ALA A 129 16.54 -5.15 -7.88
N ALA A 130 15.22 -5.04 -7.69
CA ALA A 130 14.25 -5.96 -8.28
C ALA A 130 14.22 -5.85 -9.82
N ILE A 131 14.32 -4.65 -10.39
CA ILE A 131 14.39 -4.46 -11.85
C ILE A 131 15.68 -5.07 -12.42
N MET A 132 16.82 -4.90 -11.75
CA MET A 132 18.07 -5.53 -12.19
C MET A 132 18.01 -7.06 -12.11
N ALA A 133 17.37 -7.62 -11.08
CA ALA A 133 17.12 -9.06 -10.99
C ALA A 133 16.24 -9.53 -12.16
N LEU A 134 15.16 -8.80 -12.49
CA LEU A 134 14.31 -9.10 -13.64
C LEU A 134 15.07 -9.03 -14.96
N ILE A 135 15.92 -8.02 -15.17
CA ILE A 135 16.76 -7.92 -16.38
C ILE A 135 17.74 -9.09 -16.45
N SER A 136 18.33 -9.52 -15.33
CA SER A 136 19.22 -10.69 -15.30
C SER A 136 18.47 -12.00 -15.61
N ALA A 137 17.21 -12.11 -15.19
CA ALA A 137 16.37 -13.28 -15.42
C ALA A 137 15.82 -13.35 -16.86
N PHE A 138 15.56 -12.20 -17.50
CA PHE A 138 14.92 -12.09 -18.81
C PHE A 138 15.81 -11.56 -19.95
N GLY A 139 17.04 -11.15 -19.65
CA GLY A 139 17.96 -10.52 -20.60
C GLY A 139 18.59 -11.51 -21.60
N SER A 140 19.52 -11.00 -22.42
CA SER A 140 20.22 -11.75 -23.47
C SER A 140 21.13 -12.85 -22.88
N GLY A 141 20.53 -13.99 -22.53
CA GLY A 141 21.17 -15.13 -21.87
C GLY A 141 20.34 -15.74 -20.73
N GLY A 142 19.22 -15.13 -20.34
CA GLY A 142 18.31 -15.64 -19.32
C GLY A 142 17.56 -16.89 -19.79
N THR A 143 17.40 -17.86 -18.89
CA THR A 143 16.63 -19.08 -19.14
C THR A 143 15.24 -18.72 -19.63
N THR A 144 14.96 -19.05 -20.89
CA THR A 144 13.60 -19.26 -21.40
C THR A 144 13.00 -20.49 -20.71
N ALA A 145 12.87 -20.44 -19.38
CA ALA A 145 12.20 -21.47 -18.60
C ALA A 145 10.71 -21.38 -18.96
N THR A 146 10.35 -22.14 -19.99
CA THR A 146 9.00 -22.22 -20.54
C THR A 146 8.05 -22.76 -19.48
N HIS A 147 6.88 -22.12 -19.36
CA HIS A 147 5.92 -22.25 -18.25
C HIS A 147 5.32 -23.64 -17.99
N PHE A 148 5.65 -24.62 -18.83
CA PHE A 148 5.21 -26.00 -18.68
C PHE A 148 6.28 -26.91 -19.30
N SER A 149 7.54 -26.73 -18.89
CA SER A 149 8.61 -27.59 -19.40
C SER A 149 8.54 -28.97 -18.77
N CYS A 150 8.47 -30.00 -19.61
CA CYS A 150 8.60 -31.41 -19.21
C CYS A 150 10.06 -31.80 -18.90
N ILE A 151 11.00 -30.84 -18.90
CA ILE A 151 12.41 -31.07 -18.64
C ILE A 151 12.66 -30.82 -17.16
N SER A 152 12.99 -31.88 -16.43
CA SER A 152 13.38 -31.77 -15.03
C SER A 152 14.61 -30.86 -14.90
N PRO A 153 14.70 -30.00 -13.88
CA PRO A 153 15.86 -29.11 -13.66
C PRO A 153 17.19 -29.85 -13.36
N PHE A 154 17.19 -31.18 -13.40
CA PHE A 154 18.37 -32.05 -13.27
C PHE A 154 18.77 -32.74 -14.59
N ALA A 155 18.06 -32.46 -15.69
CA ALA A 155 18.38 -33.00 -17.01
C ALA A 155 19.14 -31.94 -17.82
N GLY A 156 20.46 -31.89 -17.63
CA GLY A 156 21.39 -31.12 -18.47
C GLY A 156 21.96 -29.88 -17.79
#